data_AF-A0A8S3W5I6-F1
#
_entry.id   AF-A0A8S3W5I6-F1
#
_cell.length_a   1.000
_cell.length_b   1.000
_cell.length_c   1.000
_cell.angle_alpha   90.00
_cell.angle_beta   90.00
_cell.angle_gamma   90.00
#
_symmetry.space_group_name_H-M   'P 1'
#
loop_
_entity.id
_entity.type
_entity.pdbx_description
1 polymer ?
#
loop_
_entity_poly.entity_id
_entity_poly.type
_entity_poly.pdbx_seq_one_letter_code
_entity_poly.pdbx_strand_id
1 'polypeptide(L)'
;MPRQSLYTPEEVHEALKDKNFMDDGKYLERNHHIWTEARDLLPKMTVDYLWIYITKNRNDVSSRIHNVPKLKVKNKKKVCNISNWSMNDNKHGLEELKGTIHFTLKQWNQFGLNLKLYKDGREYEVFEPGWTDLIYQSLWENFKIPCPFKFQSAKIKRNTEEHFLMIKGTCIECQNNINIYSVNEPNGDGIDIIVSTFDAKNVQHYKKRQLRGRTREKVANILKGQSTYMYRRNVANQRMHFQDQEPADLFNDYVLRKAKQQQIDKELCLEPNTNEVVAVMSLKKILNTVEVFERLEPIDYT
;
A
#
# COMPACT_ATOMS: atom_id res chain seq x y z
N MET A 1 35.91 46.05 -0.51
CA MET A 1 36.91 45.25 0.21
C MET A 1 36.39 43.83 0.34
N PRO A 2 37.11 42.79 -0.12
CA PRO A 2 36.69 41.42 0.10
C PRO A 2 36.68 41.14 1.61
N ARG A 3 35.54 40.70 2.16
CA ARG A 3 35.46 40.23 3.54
C ARG A 3 36.35 39.00 3.63
N GLN A 4 37.57 39.13 4.15
CA GLN A 4 38.40 37.99 4.52
C GLN A 4 37.60 37.13 5.50
N SER A 5 37.49 35.83 5.23
CA SER A 5 36.87 34.90 6.16
C SER A 5 37.71 34.86 7.44
N LEU A 6 37.07 35.02 8.59
CA LEU A 6 37.75 35.11 9.90
C LEU A 6 38.37 33.78 10.35
N TYR A 7 38.04 32.69 9.68
CA TYR A 7 38.62 31.36 9.85
C TYR A 7 38.97 30.78 8.49
N THR A 8 40.04 30.00 8.45
CA THR A 8 40.39 29.16 7.30
C THR A 8 39.49 27.91 7.26
N PRO A 9 39.23 27.33 6.07
CA PRO A 9 38.45 26.10 5.96
C PRO A 9 38.99 24.95 6.82
N GLU A 10 40.31 24.88 7.00
CA GLU A 10 41.01 23.87 7.81
C GLU A 10 40.71 24.04 9.30
N GLU A 11 40.72 25.27 9.82
CA GLU A 11 40.35 25.55 11.22
C GLU A 11 38.90 25.19 11.50
N VAL A 12 37.99 25.45 10.54
CA VAL A 12 36.58 25.09 10.66
C VAL A 12 36.39 23.57 10.62
N HIS A 13 37.12 22.86 9.76
CA HIS A 13 37.06 21.39 9.70
C HIS A 13 37.57 20.75 11.00
N GLU A 14 38.75 21.16 11.47
CA GLU A 14 39.39 20.59 12.65
C GLU A 14 38.57 20.81 13.92
N ALA A 15 37.92 21.98 14.04
CA ALA A 15 37.04 22.28 15.16
C ALA A 15 35.75 21.43 15.17
N LEU A 16 35.26 21.02 13.99
CA LEU A 16 33.93 20.43 13.84
C LEU A 16 33.93 18.94 13.45
N LYS A 17 35.10 18.32 13.23
CA LYS A 17 35.24 16.93 12.77
C LYS A 17 34.57 15.88 13.67
N ASP A 18 34.49 16.16 14.97
CA ASP A 18 33.92 15.23 15.96
C ASP A 18 32.42 15.48 16.22
N LYS A 19 31.81 16.44 15.54
CA LYS A 19 30.39 16.79 15.68
C LYS A 19 29.57 16.18 14.55
N ASN A 20 28.42 15.58 14.90
CA ASN A 20 27.51 15.00 13.92
C ASN A 20 26.35 15.94 13.58
N PHE A 21 26.49 16.71 12.49
CA PHE A 21 25.46 17.65 12.00
C PHE A 21 24.32 16.99 11.22
N MET A 22 24.36 15.67 11.05
CA MET A 22 23.37 14.92 10.29
C MET A 22 22.64 13.91 11.16
N ASP A 23 21.33 13.83 10.93
CA ASP A 23 20.47 12.78 11.45
C ASP A 23 19.69 12.18 10.29
N ASP A 24 19.74 10.86 10.15
CA ASP A 24 19.13 10.12 9.04
C ASP A 24 19.47 10.67 7.63
N GLY A 25 20.72 11.13 7.44
CA GLY A 25 21.21 11.66 6.17
C GLY A 25 20.69 13.05 5.79
N LYS A 26 19.99 13.73 6.71
CA LYS A 26 19.59 15.13 6.58
C LYS A 26 20.32 15.99 7.61
N TYR A 27 20.58 17.25 7.27
CA TYR A 27 21.14 18.18 8.24
C TYR A 27 20.13 18.49 9.34
N LEU A 28 20.61 18.52 10.58
CA LEU A 28 19.82 18.92 11.75
C LEU A 28 19.27 20.34 11.57
N GLU A 29 18.05 20.56 12.09
CA GLU A 29 17.39 21.85 12.01
C GLU A 29 18.23 22.97 12.65
N ARG A 30 18.08 24.20 12.16
CA ARG A 30 18.86 25.37 12.59
C ARG A 30 18.84 25.60 14.11
N ASN A 31 17.74 25.24 14.77
CA ASN A 31 17.53 25.45 16.20
C ASN A 31 18.10 24.30 17.05
N HIS A 32 18.69 23.28 16.44
CA HIS A 32 19.24 22.13 17.16
C HIS A 32 20.47 22.55 17.99
N HIS A 33 20.57 22.05 19.24
CA HIS A 33 21.60 22.44 20.22
C HIS A 33 23.03 22.30 19.70
N ILE A 34 23.28 21.34 18.80
CA ILE A 34 24.59 21.10 18.19
C ILE A 34 25.16 22.32 17.46
N TRP A 35 24.31 23.19 16.91
CA TRP A 35 24.76 24.41 16.23
C TRP A 35 25.23 25.48 17.22
N THR A 36 24.66 25.50 18.42
CA THR A 36 25.12 26.34 19.52
C THR A 36 26.47 25.83 20.05
N GLU A 37 26.62 24.51 20.20
CA GLU A 37 27.90 23.92 20.60
C GLU A 37 29.00 24.17 19.56
N ALA A 38 28.68 24.07 18.26
CA ALA A 38 29.61 24.38 17.19
C ALA A 38 30.00 25.86 17.16
N ARG A 39 29.06 26.77 17.49
CA ARG A 39 29.36 28.20 17.67
C ARG A 39 30.32 28.43 18.82
N ASP A 40 30.22 27.69 19.92
CA ASP A 40 31.12 27.87 21.07
C ASP A 40 32.58 27.53 20.72
N LEU A 41 32.79 26.63 19.76
CA LEU A 41 34.11 26.31 19.19
C LEU A 41 34.61 27.36 18.19
N LEU A 42 33.69 28.09 17.54
CA LEU A 42 33.98 29.13 16.53
C LEU A 42 33.22 30.42 16.86
N PRO A 43 33.56 31.12 17.97
CA PRO A 43 32.73 32.19 18.54
C PRO A 43 32.57 33.42 17.63
N LYS A 44 33.44 33.58 16.62
CA LYS A 44 33.35 34.67 15.63
C LYS A 44 32.35 34.37 14.50
N MET A 45 31.81 33.15 14.43
CA MET A 45 30.75 32.77 13.49
C MET A 45 29.40 32.74 14.21
N THR A 46 28.38 33.34 13.61
CA THR A 46 27.01 33.18 14.11
C THR A 46 26.49 31.77 13.80
N VAL A 47 25.57 31.26 14.62
CA VAL A 47 24.88 29.96 14.39
C VAL A 47 24.31 29.90 12.97
N ASP A 48 23.72 31.01 12.53
CA ASP A 48 23.13 31.17 11.21
C ASP A 48 24.14 31.00 10.07
N TYR A 49 25.30 31.62 10.22
CA TYR A 49 26.35 31.52 9.22
C TYR A 49 26.95 30.11 9.21
N LEU A 50 27.14 29.50 10.38
CA LEU A 50 27.69 28.15 10.54
C LEU A 50 26.77 27.08 9.95
N TRP A 51 25.45 27.21 10.16
CA TRP A 51 24.44 26.37 9.52
C TRP A 51 24.50 26.48 7.99
N ILE A 52 24.55 27.70 7.43
CA ILE A 52 24.67 27.91 5.98
C ILE A 52 26.01 27.36 5.44
N TYR A 53 27.10 27.54 6.19
CA TYR A 53 28.44 27.14 5.78
C TYR A 53 28.54 25.63 5.61
N ILE A 54 28.00 24.86 6.56
CA ILE A 54 28.00 23.38 6.52
C ILE A 54 26.96 22.85 5.53
N THR A 55 25.71 23.32 5.58
CA THR A 55 24.63 22.80 4.71
C THR A 55 24.87 23.03 3.22
N LYS A 56 25.48 24.17 2.86
CA LYS A 56 25.88 24.47 1.48
C LYS A 56 27.25 23.92 1.10
N ASN A 57 27.86 23.10 1.96
CA ASN A 57 29.18 22.52 1.79
C ASN A 57 30.23 23.54 1.32
N ARG A 58 30.31 24.69 1.99
CA ARG A 58 31.28 25.73 1.62
C ARG A 58 32.70 25.21 1.86
N ASN A 59 33.57 25.37 0.85
CA ASN A 59 34.96 24.93 0.88
C ASN A 59 35.14 23.44 1.22
N ASP A 60 34.15 22.61 0.83
CA ASP A 60 34.14 21.15 1.04
C ASP A 60 34.23 20.67 2.49
N VAL A 61 33.99 21.55 3.46
CA VAL A 61 34.12 21.22 4.88
C VAL A 61 33.12 20.15 5.30
N SER A 62 31.88 20.19 4.81
CA SER A 62 30.88 19.17 5.16
C SER A 62 31.24 17.80 4.59
N SER A 63 31.67 17.75 3.33
CA SER A 63 32.19 16.52 2.72
C SER A 63 33.36 15.96 3.51
N ARG A 64 34.29 16.80 4.01
CA ARG A 64 35.44 16.36 4.82
C ARG A 64 35.06 15.86 6.22
N ILE A 65 34.00 16.38 6.82
CA ILE A 65 33.48 15.89 8.12
C ILE A 65 32.80 14.52 7.93
N HIS A 66 32.06 14.32 6.84
CA HIS A 66 31.24 13.13 6.64
C HIS A 66 31.87 12.01 5.79
N ASN A 67 33.01 12.23 5.12
CA ASN A 67 33.75 11.21 4.34
C ASN A 67 34.78 10.39 5.12
N VAL A 68 34.78 10.41 6.46
CA VAL A 68 35.63 9.47 7.20
C VAL A 68 35.17 8.04 6.92
N PRO A 69 36.05 7.14 6.41
CA PRO A 69 35.64 5.80 5.99
C PRO A 69 35.09 5.00 7.18
N LYS A 70 33.81 4.64 7.10
CA LYS A 70 33.10 3.84 8.09
C LYS A 70 33.80 2.49 8.26
N LEU A 71 34.48 2.28 9.38
CA LEU A 71 34.90 0.96 9.84
C LEU A 71 33.67 0.05 9.96
N LYS A 72 33.81 -1.16 9.43
CA LYS A 72 32.76 -2.15 9.24
C LYS A 72 32.04 -2.53 10.53
N VAL A 73 30.71 -2.42 10.48
CA VAL A 73 29.68 -3.33 11.01
C VAL A 73 30.03 -4.08 12.30
N LYS A 74 29.38 -3.68 13.40
CA LYS A 74 28.75 -4.64 14.30
C LYS A 74 27.24 -4.49 14.14
N ASN A 75 26.59 -5.59 13.77
CA ASN A 75 25.13 -5.75 13.72
C ASN A 75 24.51 -5.29 15.05
N LYS A 76 24.08 -4.02 15.14
CA LYS A 76 23.03 -3.66 16.10
C LYS A 76 21.72 -4.01 15.41
N LYS A 77 21.07 -5.07 15.91
CA LYS A 77 19.64 -5.30 15.67
C LYS A 77 18.94 -3.94 15.81
N LYS A 78 18.29 -3.48 14.74
CA LYS A 78 17.48 -2.27 14.73
C LYS A 78 16.29 -2.53 15.66
N VAL A 79 16.45 -2.25 16.94
CA VAL A 79 15.36 -2.26 17.91
C VAL A 79 14.61 -0.96 17.70
N CYS A 80 13.69 -0.96 16.73
CA CYS A 80 12.58 -0.03 16.77
C CYS A 80 11.85 -0.28 18.09
N ASN A 81 11.69 0.75 18.91
CA ASN A 81 10.77 0.73 20.03
C ASN A 81 9.40 0.41 19.42
N ILE A 82 8.98 -0.86 19.47
CA ILE A 82 7.61 -1.28 19.22
C ILE A 82 6.86 -0.70 20.42
N SER A 83 6.59 0.61 20.39
CA SER A 83 5.65 1.21 21.32
C SER A 83 4.36 0.41 21.19
N ASN A 84 3.82 0.02 22.33
CA ASN A 84 2.65 -0.86 22.42
C ASN A 84 1.47 -0.29 21.61
N TRP A 85 1.35 -0.67 20.34
CA TRP A 85 0.09 -0.60 19.59
C TRP A 85 -0.78 -1.80 19.95
N SER A 86 -0.84 -2.08 21.25
CA SER A 86 -1.80 -2.98 21.87
C SER A 86 -3.20 -2.47 21.53
N MET A 87 -4.08 -3.36 21.07
CA MET A 87 -5.48 -3.05 20.87
C MET A 87 -6.15 -2.83 22.24
N ASN A 88 -6.08 -1.60 22.75
CA ASN A 88 -6.62 -1.28 24.08
C ASN A 88 -8.17 -1.32 24.16
N ASP A 89 -8.86 -1.29 23.02
CA ASP A 89 -10.33 -1.30 22.95
C ASP A 89 -10.87 -2.68 22.57
N ASN A 90 -10.80 -3.64 23.51
CA ASN A 90 -11.46 -4.92 23.34
C ASN A 90 -12.95 -4.83 23.70
N LYS A 91 -13.77 -4.39 22.74
CA LYS A 91 -15.22 -4.24 22.94
C LYS A 91 -15.97 -5.57 23.13
N HIS A 92 -15.34 -6.70 22.78
CA HIS A 92 -16.02 -7.99 22.66
C HIS A 92 -15.38 -9.14 23.45
N GLY A 93 -14.37 -8.85 24.28
CA GLY A 93 -13.65 -9.88 25.04
C GLY A 93 -12.85 -10.86 24.17
N LEU A 94 -12.56 -10.50 22.92
CA LEU A 94 -11.82 -11.33 21.97
C LEU A 94 -10.32 -11.27 22.25
N GLU A 95 -9.62 -12.37 22.04
CA GLU A 95 -8.17 -12.40 22.21
C GLU A 95 -7.46 -11.58 21.13
N GLU A 96 -6.33 -10.97 21.48
CA GLU A 96 -5.50 -10.27 20.49
C GLU A 96 -4.85 -11.28 19.55
N LEU A 97 -5.02 -11.05 18.26
CA LEU A 97 -4.34 -11.78 17.20
C LEU A 97 -3.25 -10.89 16.60
N LYS A 98 -2.00 -11.31 16.80
CA LYS A 98 -0.82 -10.68 16.19
C LYS A 98 -0.03 -11.72 15.41
N GLY A 99 0.30 -11.40 14.16
CA GLY A 99 1.06 -12.29 13.29
C GLY A 99 1.77 -11.55 12.18
N THR A 100 2.63 -12.26 11.45
CA THR A 100 3.41 -11.71 10.34
C THR A 100 3.03 -12.43 9.06
N ILE A 101 2.79 -11.67 7.99
CA ILE A 101 2.61 -12.19 6.63
C ILE A 101 3.82 -11.75 5.80
N HIS A 102 4.49 -12.71 5.18
CA HIS A 102 5.55 -12.44 4.22
C HIS A 102 4.98 -12.33 2.80
N PHE A 103 5.23 -11.21 2.14
CA PHE A 103 4.99 -11.05 0.71
C PHE A 103 6.31 -11.13 -0.04
N THR A 104 6.42 -12.10 -0.95
CA THR A 104 7.53 -12.15 -1.90
C THR A 104 7.58 -10.86 -2.73
N LEU A 105 8.75 -10.53 -3.30
CA LEU A 105 8.89 -9.35 -4.16
C LEU A 105 7.86 -9.34 -5.32
N LYS A 106 7.57 -10.51 -5.91
CA LYS A 106 6.55 -10.65 -6.96
C LYS A 106 5.15 -10.29 -6.46
N GLN A 107 4.77 -10.74 -5.27
CA GLN A 107 3.47 -10.40 -4.68
C GLN A 107 3.41 -8.94 -4.27
N TRP A 108 4.50 -8.39 -3.69
CA TRP A 108 4.59 -6.98 -3.34
C TRP A 108 4.42 -6.07 -4.56
N ASN A 109 5.01 -6.44 -5.70
CA ASN A 109 4.87 -5.65 -6.92
C ASN A 109 3.43 -5.66 -7.49
N GLN A 110 2.58 -6.63 -7.12
CA GLN A 110 1.17 -6.64 -7.53
C GLN A 110 0.34 -5.55 -6.87
N PHE A 111 0.79 -5.01 -5.74
CA PHE A 111 0.12 -3.88 -5.10
C PHE A 111 0.14 -2.64 -5.98
N GLY A 112 1.19 -2.48 -6.79
CA GLY A 112 1.45 -1.31 -7.63
C GLY A 112 1.63 -0.03 -6.82
N LEU A 113 2.57 0.83 -7.20
CA LEU A 113 2.78 2.11 -6.54
C LEU A 113 2.55 3.24 -7.53
N ASN A 114 1.69 4.18 -7.16
CA ASN A 114 1.42 5.40 -7.89
C ASN A 114 1.81 6.62 -7.06
N LEU A 115 2.38 7.63 -7.69
CA LEU A 115 2.55 8.94 -7.09
C LEU A 115 1.26 9.73 -7.26
N LYS A 116 0.71 10.22 -6.14
CA LYS A 116 -0.48 11.06 -6.12
C LYS A 116 -0.12 12.47 -5.68
N LEU A 117 -0.29 13.42 -6.59
CA LEU A 117 -0.16 14.85 -6.30
C LEU A 117 -1.48 15.37 -5.69
N TYR A 118 -1.36 16.04 -4.55
CA TYR A 118 -2.48 16.68 -3.85
C TYR A 118 -2.56 18.16 -4.23
N LYS A 119 -3.73 18.77 -4.01
CA LYS A 119 -3.99 20.19 -4.32
C LYS A 119 -2.96 21.14 -3.68
N ASP A 120 -2.42 20.74 -2.53
CA ASP A 120 -1.46 21.52 -1.75
C ASP A 120 0.00 21.36 -2.26
N GLY A 121 0.21 20.72 -3.42
CA GLY A 121 1.53 20.46 -4.01
C GLY A 121 2.29 19.29 -3.39
N ARG A 122 1.71 18.60 -2.40
CA ARG A 122 2.33 17.42 -1.75
C ARG A 122 2.16 16.17 -2.60
N GLU A 123 3.22 15.39 -2.72
CA GLU A 123 3.22 14.10 -3.41
C GLU A 123 3.33 12.95 -2.41
N TYR A 124 2.47 11.94 -2.57
CA TYR A 124 2.51 10.73 -1.75
C TYR A 124 2.46 9.48 -2.63
N GLU A 125 3.25 8.47 -2.26
CA GLU A 125 3.10 7.12 -2.81
C GLU A 125 1.84 6.46 -2.27
N VAL A 126 1.00 5.96 -3.18
CA VAL A 126 -0.25 5.25 -2.87
C VAL A 126 -0.32 3.96 -3.68
N PHE A 127 -0.97 2.94 -3.12
CA PHE A 127 -1.18 1.70 -3.85
C PHE A 127 -2.17 1.86 -5.02
N GLU A 128 -2.06 1.00 -6.03
CA GLU A 128 -3.03 0.91 -7.12
C GLU A 128 -4.42 0.49 -6.62
N PRO A 129 -5.51 0.98 -7.24
CA PRO A 129 -6.86 0.51 -6.94
C PRO A 129 -6.98 -1.02 -7.03
N GLY A 130 -7.51 -1.64 -5.96
CA GLY A 130 -7.64 -3.10 -5.85
C GLY A 130 -6.71 -3.74 -4.82
N TRP A 131 -5.70 -3.02 -4.31
CA TRP A 131 -4.79 -3.49 -3.26
C TRP A 131 -5.49 -4.07 -2.03
N THR A 132 -6.67 -3.55 -1.68
CA THR A 132 -7.46 -4.01 -0.54
C THR A 132 -7.87 -5.48 -0.64
N ASP A 133 -8.00 -6.00 -1.86
CA ASP A 133 -8.39 -7.40 -2.09
C ASP A 133 -7.21 -8.33 -1.90
N LEU A 134 -6.01 -7.91 -2.31
CA LEU A 134 -4.75 -8.64 -2.08
C LEU A 134 -4.44 -8.77 -0.58
N ILE A 135 -4.58 -7.68 0.18
CA ILE A 135 -4.43 -7.72 1.64
C ILE A 135 -5.42 -8.72 2.25
N TYR A 136 -6.70 -8.63 1.86
CA TYR A 136 -7.72 -9.48 2.45
C TYR A 136 -7.52 -10.97 2.14
N GLN A 137 -7.15 -11.30 0.89
CA GLN A 137 -6.83 -12.68 0.51
C GLN A 137 -5.70 -13.23 1.38
N SER A 138 -4.65 -12.44 1.59
CA SER A 138 -3.51 -12.80 2.42
C SER A 138 -3.91 -12.96 3.89
N LEU A 139 -4.77 -12.09 4.42
CA LEU A 139 -5.32 -12.23 5.77
C LEU A 139 -6.12 -13.52 5.93
N TRP A 140 -6.95 -13.86 4.95
CA TRP A 140 -7.71 -15.11 4.97
C TRP A 140 -6.81 -16.34 4.91
N GLU A 141 -5.84 -16.35 4.01
CA GLU A 141 -4.93 -17.48 3.82
C GLU A 141 -4.08 -17.77 5.06
N ASN A 142 -3.63 -16.73 5.77
CA ASN A 142 -2.76 -16.88 6.94
C ASN A 142 -3.52 -17.04 8.27
N PHE A 143 -4.67 -16.37 8.42
CA PHE A 143 -5.33 -16.27 9.72
C PHE A 143 -6.78 -16.77 9.75
N LYS A 144 -7.40 -17.06 8.60
CA LYS A 144 -8.79 -17.54 8.50
C LYS A 144 -9.82 -16.63 9.21
N ILE A 145 -9.57 -15.32 9.22
CA ILE A 145 -10.47 -14.35 9.88
C ILE A 145 -11.62 -13.97 8.91
N PRO A 146 -12.89 -14.22 9.28
CA PRO A 146 -14.04 -13.98 8.39
C PRO A 146 -14.45 -12.50 8.29
N CYS A 147 -13.80 -11.59 9.02
CA CYS A 147 -14.18 -10.18 9.11
C CYS A 147 -14.22 -9.45 7.76
N PRO A 148 -15.36 -8.84 7.35
CA PRO A 148 -15.43 -7.92 6.21
C PRO A 148 -14.76 -6.57 6.52
N PHE A 149 -13.43 -6.54 6.54
CA PHE A 149 -12.67 -5.31 6.80
C PHE A 149 -12.87 -4.26 5.69
N LYS A 150 -13.25 -3.04 6.11
CA LYS A 150 -13.18 -1.82 5.31
C LYS A 150 -11.85 -1.13 5.60
N PHE A 151 -10.89 -1.31 4.71
CA PHE A 151 -9.60 -0.61 4.77
C PHE A 151 -9.78 0.86 4.39
N GLN A 152 -9.20 1.77 5.19
CA GLN A 152 -9.39 3.22 5.04
C GLN A 152 -8.30 3.85 4.16
N SER A 153 -7.03 3.66 4.53
CA SER A 153 -5.88 4.19 3.78
C SER A 153 -4.65 3.32 4.03
N ALA A 154 -3.80 3.25 2.99
CA ALA A 154 -2.43 2.78 3.09
C ALA A 154 -1.52 4.00 3.03
N LYS A 155 -0.61 4.13 4.01
CA LYS A 155 0.39 5.19 4.07
C LYS A 155 1.75 4.56 3.89
N ILE A 156 2.51 5.08 2.93
CA ILE A 156 3.88 4.65 2.64
C ILE A 156 4.81 5.80 3.01
N LYS A 157 5.81 5.55 3.85
CA LYS A 157 6.77 6.53 4.33
C LYS A 157 8.20 5.99 4.14
N ARG A 158 8.96 6.57 3.22
CA ARG A 158 10.38 6.17 3.00
C ARG A 158 11.37 6.82 3.96
N ASN A 159 11.02 7.96 4.52
CA ASN A 159 11.95 8.86 5.22
C ASN A 159 11.63 9.02 6.72
N THR A 160 11.04 8.01 7.36
CA THR A 160 10.69 8.09 8.79
C THR A 160 11.19 6.86 9.53
N GLU A 161 11.71 7.07 10.75
CA GLU A 161 12.18 6.01 11.65
C GLU A 161 11.07 5.09 12.18
N GLU A 162 9.79 5.42 11.94
CA GLU A 162 8.63 4.68 12.43
C GLU A 162 8.34 3.41 11.59
N HIS A 163 7.47 3.56 10.59
CA HIS A 163 6.90 2.48 9.80
C HIS A 163 6.96 2.86 8.33
N PHE A 164 7.58 2.00 7.52
CA PHE A 164 7.56 2.10 6.08
C PHE A 164 6.13 2.04 5.53
N LEU A 165 5.34 1.08 6.00
CA LEU A 165 3.96 0.88 5.57
C LEU A 165 3.02 0.92 6.78
N MET A 166 1.88 1.60 6.65
CA MET A 166 0.80 1.55 7.63
C MET A 166 -0.57 1.51 6.93
N ILE A 167 -1.37 0.49 7.25
CA ILE A 167 -2.74 0.32 6.81
C ILE A 167 -3.63 0.17 8.03
N LYS A 168 -4.74 0.90 8.03
CA LYS A 168 -5.80 0.77 9.04
C LYS A 168 -7.10 0.32 8.41
N GLY A 169 -7.87 -0.46 9.15
CA GLY A 169 -9.21 -0.88 8.75
C GLY A 169 -10.10 -1.17 9.95
N THR A 170 -11.39 -1.28 9.66
CA THR A 170 -12.41 -1.65 10.65
C THR A 170 -13.38 -2.63 10.02
N CYS A 171 -13.77 -3.67 10.74
CA CYS A 171 -14.79 -4.60 10.30
C CYS A 171 -16.17 -3.91 10.26
N ILE A 172 -16.89 -4.03 9.15
CA ILE A 172 -18.21 -3.36 8.97
C ILE A 172 -19.36 -4.04 9.74
N GLU A 173 -19.08 -5.12 10.46
CA GLU A 173 -20.05 -5.93 11.17
C GLU A 173 -19.71 -5.96 12.66
N CYS A 174 -18.60 -6.59 13.06
CA CYS A 174 -18.18 -6.66 14.46
C CYS A 174 -17.40 -5.44 14.96
N GLN A 175 -17.15 -4.42 14.12
CA GLN A 175 -16.42 -3.20 14.48
C GLN A 175 -14.97 -3.40 14.99
N ASN A 176 -14.42 -4.62 14.89
CA ASN A 176 -13.02 -4.88 15.22
C ASN A 176 -12.10 -4.06 14.33
N ASN A 177 -11.09 -3.44 14.96
CA ASN A 177 -10.04 -2.73 14.24
C ASN A 177 -8.98 -3.71 13.75
N ILE A 178 -8.31 -3.34 12.66
CA ILE A 178 -7.12 -4.02 12.15
C ILE A 178 -6.05 -2.99 11.82
N ASN A 179 -4.86 -3.20 12.36
CA ASN A 179 -3.66 -2.44 12.07
C ASN A 179 -2.67 -3.36 11.36
N ILE A 180 -2.21 -2.95 10.19
CA ILE A 180 -1.20 -3.67 9.42
C ILE A 180 -0.06 -2.71 9.15
N TYR A 181 1.17 -3.11 9.43
CA TYR A 181 2.32 -2.24 9.23
C TYR A 181 3.58 -3.01 8.88
N SER A 182 4.52 -2.35 8.22
CA SER A 182 5.90 -2.82 8.09
C SER A 182 6.83 -1.73 8.59
N VAL A 183 7.87 -2.14 9.33
CA VAL A 183 8.97 -1.25 9.73
C VAL A 183 9.97 -1.07 8.58
N ASN A 184 10.19 -2.13 7.80
CA ASN A 184 11.23 -2.15 6.78
C ASN A 184 10.65 -2.00 5.37
N GLU A 185 11.43 -1.38 4.49
CA GLU A 185 11.17 -1.38 3.05
C GLU A 185 11.26 -2.80 2.49
N PRO A 186 10.59 -3.08 1.36
CA PRO A 186 10.79 -4.33 0.64
C PRO A 186 12.28 -4.48 0.26
N ASN A 187 12.83 -5.68 0.50
CA ASN A 187 14.16 -6.06 0.07
C ASN A 187 14.10 -7.03 -1.13
N GLY A 188 15.22 -7.64 -1.50
CA GLY A 188 15.28 -8.60 -2.61
C GLY A 188 14.37 -9.81 -2.43
N ASP A 189 14.10 -10.22 -1.18
CA ASP A 189 13.24 -11.36 -0.86
C ASP A 189 11.77 -10.95 -0.82
N GLY A 190 11.47 -9.71 -0.43
CA GLY A 190 10.13 -9.17 -0.36
C GLY A 190 9.94 -8.28 0.86
N ILE A 191 8.76 -8.36 1.50
CA ILE A 191 8.43 -7.55 2.67
C ILE A 191 7.62 -8.35 3.68
N ASP A 192 7.96 -8.17 4.96
CA ASP A 192 7.19 -8.69 6.09
C ASP A 192 6.24 -7.62 6.59
N ILE A 193 4.95 -7.93 6.59
CA ILE A 193 3.93 -7.08 7.22
C ILE A 193 3.46 -7.71 8.54
N ILE A 194 3.37 -6.90 9.57
CA ILE A 194 2.82 -7.28 10.87
C ILE A 194 1.35 -6.91 10.88
N VAL A 195 0.50 -7.87 11.23
CA VAL A 195 -0.94 -7.72 11.42
C VAL A 195 -1.24 -7.78 12.90
N SER A 196 -2.01 -6.81 13.40
CA SER A 196 -2.58 -6.79 14.75
C SER A 196 -4.09 -6.52 14.62
N THR A 197 -4.88 -7.42 15.20
CA THR A 197 -6.35 -7.36 15.27
C THR A 197 -6.84 -8.26 16.41
N PHE A 198 -8.13 -8.56 16.46
CA PHE A 198 -8.71 -9.53 17.39
C PHE A 198 -9.01 -10.86 16.67
N ASP A 199 -8.83 -11.99 17.36
CA ASP A 199 -9.19 -13.30 16.82
C ASP A 199 -10.72 -13.42 16.74
N ALA A 200 -11.24 -13.29 15.53
CA ALA A 200 -12.66 -13.37 15.23
C ALA A 200 -13.03 -14.62 14.42
N LYS A 201 -12.21 -15.68 14.45
CA LYS A 201 -12.48 -16.94 13.73
C LYS A 201 -13.82 -17.57 14.12
N ASN A 202 -14.18 -17.47 15.39
CA ASN A 202 -15.42 -18.03 15.95
C ASN A 202 -16.60 -17.04 15.93
N VAL A 203 -16.41 -15.85 15.34
CA VAL A 203 -17.46 -14.84 15.24
C VAL A 203 -18.11 -14.97 13.87
N GLN A 204 -19.42 -15.24 13.86
CA GLN A 204 -20.18 -15.36 12.62
C GLN A 204 -20.34 -13.99 11.94
N HIS A 205 -20.02 -13.93 10.65
CA HIS A 205 -20.13 -12.73 9.82
C HIS A 205 -21.02 -13.01 8.60
N TYR A 206 -22.06 -12.21 8.41
CA TYR A 206 -22.98 -12.34 7.29
C TYR A 206 -22.68 -11.34 6.17
N LYS A 207 -22.06 -10.19 6.49
CA LYS A 207 -21.73 -9.19 5.49
C LYS A 207 -20.50 -9.63 4.68
N LYS A 208 -20.59 -9.43 3.37
CA LYS A 208 -19.48 -9.69 2.43
C LYS A 208 -18.80 -8.39 2.02
N ARG A 209 -17.53 -8.48 1.61
CA ARG A 209 -16.79 -7.37 1.01
C ARG A 209 -17.39 -7.05 -0.36
N GLN A 210 -17.23 -5.80 -0.80
CA GLN A 210 -17.73 -5.38 -2.10
C GLN A 210 -16.86 -5.96 -3.23
N LEU A 211 -17.50 -6.59 -4.21
CA LEU A 211 -16.83 -7.06 -5.44
C LEU A 211 -16.64 -5.89 -6.42
N ARG A 212 -15.40 -5.41 -6.58
CA ARG A 212 -15.05 -4.21 -7.36
C ARG A 212 -13.75 -4.37 -8.16
N GLY A 213 -13.51 -3.43 -9.09
CA GLY A 213 -12.26 -3.30 -9.85
C GLY A 213 -11.85 -4.57 -10.60
N ARG A 214 -10.53 -4.81 -10.68
CA ARG A 214 -9.94 -5.97 -11.37
C ARG A 214 -10.48 -7.31 -10.86
N THR A 215 -10.78 -7.41 -9.55
CA THR A 215 -11.37 -8.62 -8.95
C THR A 215 -12.74 -8.93 -9.55
N ARG A 216 -13.58 -7.89 -9.74
CA ARG A 216 -14.90 -8.03 -10.37
C ARG A 216 -14.80 -8.56 -11.79
N GLU A 217 -13.88 -8.02 -12.59
CA GLU A 217 -13.67 -8.45 -13.98
C GLU A 217 -13.19 -9.90 -14.05
N LYS A 218 -12.22 -10.28 -13.21
CA LYS A 218 -11.73 -11.67 -13.12
C LYS A 218 -12.85 -12.64 -12.77
N VAL A 219 -13.63 -12.33 -11.72
CA VAL A 219 -14.75 -13.17 -11.30
C VAL A 219 -15.83 -13.24 -12.37
N ALA A 220 -16.17 -12.12 -13.02
CA ALA A 220 -17.16 -12.09 -14.09
C ALA A 220 -16.75 -12.95 -15.30
N ASN A 221 -15.48 -12.91 -15.69
CA ASN A 221 -14.95 -13.75 -16.76
C ASN A 221 -15.03 -15.24 -16.41
N ILE A 222 -14.69 -15.63 -15.18
CA ILE A 222 -14.85 -17.00 -14.70
C ILE A 222 -16.33 -17.44 -14.74
N LEU A 223 -17.24 -16.54 -14.36
CA LEU A 223 -18.68 -16.81 -14.34
C LEU A 223 -19.31 -16.97 -15.73
N LYS A 224 -18.63 -16.63 -16.83
CA LYS A 224 -19.14 -16.93 -18.18
C LYS A 224 -19.28 -18.44 -18.39
N GLY A 225 -18.29 -19.21 -17.94
CA GLY A 225 -18.21 -20.65 -18.12
C GLY A 225 -18.90 -21.49 -17.05
N GLN A 226 -19.45 -20.90 -15.98
CA GLN A 226 -20.10 -21.66 -14.90
C GLN A 226 -21.23 -20.88 -14.20
N SER A 227 -22.04 -21.58 -13.40
CA SER A 227 -23.07 -20.96 -12.55
C SER A 227 -22.45 -20.29 -11.32
N THR A 228 -23.15 -19.34 -10.70
CA THR A 228 -22.68 -18.67 -9.47
C THR A 228 -22.55 -19.65 -8.32
N TYR A 229 -23.47 -20.62 -8.23
CA TYR A 229 -23.42 -21.70 -7.26
C TYR A 229 -22.16 -22.57 -7.41
N MET A 230 -21.85 -23.01 -8.64
CA MET A 230 -20.64 -23.79 -8.92
C MET A 230 -19.37 -23.00 -8.58
N TYR A 231 -19.31 -21.72 -8.96
CA TYR A 231 -18.20 -20.84 -8.60
C TYR A 231 -18.02 -20.76 -7.07
N ARG A 232 -19.09 -20.49 -6.31
CA ARG A 232 -18.99 -20.39 -4.84
C ARG A 232 -18.55 -21.70 -4.22
N ARG A 233 -19.12 -22.83 -4.66
CA ARG A 233 -18.75 -24.16 -4.20
C ARG A 233 -17.27 -24.46 -4.48
N ASN A 234 -16.78 -24.14 -5.67
CA ASN A 234 -15.39 -24.36 -6.05
C ASN A 234 -14.43 -23.51 -5.21
N VAL A 235 -14.73 -22.23 -5.01
CA VAL A 235 -13.90 -21.34 -4.17
C VAL A 235 -13.91 -21.79 -2.70
N ALA A 236 -15.07 -22.19 -2.17
CA ALA A 236 -15.18 -22.72 -0.82
C ALA A 236 -14.34 -24.00 -0.66
N ASN A 237 -14.51 -24.97 -1.56
CA ASN A 237 -13.75 -26.24 -1.54
C ASN A 237 -12.24 -26.03 -1.64
N GLN A 238 -11.78 -25.00 -2.34
CA GLN A 238 -10.36 -24.70 -2.50
C GLN A 238 -9.74 -24.01 -1.27
N ARG A 239 -10.51 -23.17 -0.56
CA ARG A 239 -9.96 -22.22 0.43
C ARG A 239 -10.40 -22.46 1.86
N MET A 240 -11.42 -23.29 2.08
CA MET A 240 -12.03 -23.53 3.38
C MET A 240 -11.84 -25.00 3.79
N HIS A 241 -11.51 -25.19 5.05
CA HIS A 241 -11.54 -26.49 5.72
C HIS A 241 -12.87 -26.69 6.46
N PHE A 242 -13.10 -27.90 6.95
CA PHE A 242 -14.24 -28.19 7.81
C PHE A 242 -14.20 -27.28 9.05
N GLN A 243 -15.35 -26.70 9.42
CA GLN A 243 -15.55 -25.72 10.51
C GLN A 243 -15.04 -24.29 10.23
N ASP A 244 -14.35 -24.03 9.13
CA ASP A 244 -14.02 -22.64 8.76
C ASP A 244 -15.31 -21.84 8.54
N GLN A 245 -15.32 -20.61 9.05
CA GLN A 245 -16.36 -19.63 8.71
C GLN A 245 -16.24 -19.22 7.24
N GLU A 246 -17.33 -18.79 6.62
CA GLU A 246 -17.27 -18.34 5.23
C GLU A 246 -16.48 -17.01 5.11
N PRO A 247 -15.45 -16.93 4.24
CA PRO A 247 -14.72 -15.69 4.08
C PRO A 247 -15.61 -14.57 3.51
N ALA A 248 -15.27 -13.33 3.86
CA ALA A 248 -16.01 -12.16 3.38
C ALA A 248 -15.77 -11.86 1.89
N ASP A 249 -14.74 -12.43 1.26
CA ASP A 249 -14.53 -12.38 -0.19
C ASP A 249 -15.20 -13.54 -0.96
N LEU A 250 -15.91 -14.45 -0.28
CA LEU A 250 -16.85 -15.35 -0.94
C LEU A 250 -18.19 -14.62 -1.12
N PHE A 251 -18.36 -14.02 -2.29
CA PHE A 251 -19.47 -13.11 -2.56
C PHE A 251 -20.82 -13.82 -2.69
N ASN A 252 -21.89 -13.10 -2.34
CA ASN A 252 -23.27 -13.57 -2.48
C ASN A 252 -23.67 -13.78 -3.95
N ASP A 253 -24.55 -14.74 -4.20
CA ASP A 253 -25.02 -15.09 -5.55
C ASP A 253 -25.64 -13.91 -6.32
N TYR A 254 -26.34 -13.01 -5.63
CA TYR A 254 -26.87 -11.80 -6.25
C TYR A 254 -25.76 -10.91 -6.84
N VAL A 255 -24.69 -10.68 -6.09
CA VAL A 255 -23.55 -9.85 -6.51
C VAL A 255 -22.82 -10.51 -7.68
N LEU A 256 -22.64 -11.83 -7.63
CA LEU A 256 -22.03 -12.62 -8.70
C LEU A 256 -22.88 -12.59 -9.99
N ARG A 257 -24.20 -12.76 -9.88
CA ARG A 257 -25.13 -12.65 -11.02
C ARG A 257 -25.05 -11.28 -11.68
N LYS A 258 -25.02 -10.20 -10.88
CA LYS A 258 -24.85 -8.84 -11.39
C LYS A 258 -23.49 -8.63 -12.06
N ALA A 259 -22.41 -9.23 -11.54
CA ALA A 259 -21.09 -9.14 -12.17
C ALA A 259 -21.07 -9.87 -13.52
N LYS A 260 -21.66 -11.07 -13.58
CA LYS A 260 -21.82 -11.83 -14.83
C LYS A 260 -22.63 -11.04 -15.86
N GLN A 261 -23.78 -10.49 -15.46
CA GLN A 261 -24.65 -9.71 -16.36
C GLN A 261 -23.92 -8.50 -16.93
N GLN A 262 -23.27 -7.70 -16.10
CA GLN A 262 -22.52 -6.52 -16.56
C GLN A 262 -21.42 -6.86 -17.57
N GLN A 263 -20.79 -8.03 -17.43
CA GLN A 263 -19.76 -8.47 -18.37
C GLN A 263 -20.37 -8.92 -19.69
N ILE A 264 -21.53 -9.59 -19.68
CA ILE A 264 -22.27 -9.95 -20.90
C ILE A 264 -22.76 -8.69 -21.61
N ASP A 265 -23.34 -7.74 -20.87
CA ASP A 265 -23.82 -6.47 -21.40
C ASP A 265 -22.68 -5.70 -22.09
N LYS A 266 -21.50 -5.69 -21.46
CA LYS A 266 -20.29 -5.07 -22.03
C LYS A 266 -19.85 -5.74 -23.34
N GLU A 267 -19.95 -7.06 -23.45
CA GLU A 267 -19.59 -7.80 -24.67
C GLU A 267 -20.59 -7.59 -25.80
N LEU A 268 -21.86 -7.42 -25.45
CA LEU A 268 -22.94 -7.12 -26.39
C LEU A 268 -23.07 -5.63 -26.69
N CYS A 269 -22.14 -4.80 -26.20
CA CYS A 269 -22.16 -3.34 -26.33
C CYS A 269 -23.50 -2.72 -25.88
N LEU A 270 -24.11 -3.26 -24.83
CA LEU A 270 -25.35 -2.74 -24.26
C LEU A 270 -25.03 -1.60 -23.28
N GLU A 271 -25.63 -0.44 -23.54
CA GLU A 271 -25.47 0.74 -22.69
C GLU A 271 -26.12 0.51 -21.31
N PRO A 272 -25.48 0.90 -20.20
CA PRO A 272 -26.07 0.79 -18.88
C PRO A 272 -27.37 1.62 -18.82
N ASN A 273 -28.46 1.00 -18.33
CA ASN A 273 -29.82 1.58 -18.25
C ASN A 273 -30.58 1.69 -19.58
N THR A 274 -30.18 0.97 -20.63
CA THR A 274 -31.10 0.76 -21.75
C THR A 274 -32.31 -0.06 -21.31
N ASN A 275 -33.50 0.39 -21.67
CA ASN A 275 -34.74 -0.37 -21.49
C ASN A 275 -34.57 -1.75 -22.16
N GLU A 276 -34.98 -2.83 -21.49
CA GLU A 276 -34.89 -4.21 -21.99
C GLU A 276 -35.43 -4.34 -23.43
N VAL A 277 -36.49 -3.61 -23.76
CA VAL A 277 -37.09 -3.56 -25.10
C VAL A 277 -36.12 -2.95 -26.12
N VAL A 278 -35.40 -1.89 -25.75
CA VAL A 278 -34.42 -1.23 -26.62
C VAL A 278 -33.20 -2.11 -26.82
N ALA A 279 -32.74 -2.81 -25.78
CA ALA A 279 -31.64 -3.77 -25.90
C ALA A 279 -32.00 -4.92 -26.86
N VAL A 280 -33.21 -5.50 -26.76
CA VAL A 280 -33.69 -6.54 -27.68
C VAL A 280 -33.79 -6.03 -29.11
N MET A 281 -34.28 -4.79 -29.33
CA MET A 281 -34.34 -4.20 -30.67
C MET A 281 -32.94 -3.98 -31.27
N SER A 282 -31.97 -3.52 -30.48
CA SER A 282 -30.58 -3.36 -30.90
C SER A 282 -29.95 -4.69 -31.31
N LEU A 283 -30.18 -5.76 -30.52
CA LEU A 283 -29.68 -7.10 -30.83
C LEU A 283 -30.32 -7.68 -32.10
N LYS A 284 -31.64 -7.49 -32.30
CA LYS A 284 -32.32 -7.89 -33.55
C LYS A 284 -31.76 -7.16 -34.76
N LYS A 285 -31.44 -5.86 -34.63
CA LYS A 285 -30.84 -5.08 -35.71
C LYS A 285 -29.46 -5.61 -36.08
N ILE A 286 -28.62 -5.96 -35.09
CA ILE A 286 -27.31 -6.56 -35.32
C ILE A 286 -27.44 -7.92 -36.01
N LEU A 287 -28.30 -8.81 -35.51
CA LEU A 287 -28.57 -10.13 -36.12
C LEU A 287 -29.00 -10.02 -37.58
N ASN A 288 -29.96 -9.13 -37.88
CA ASN A 288 -30.40 -8.90 -39.26
C ASN A 288 -29.27 -8.36 -40.15
N THR A 289 -28.33 -7.59 -39.60
CA THR A 289 -27.19 -7.05 -40.36
C THR A 289 -26.18 -8.14 -40.69
N VAL A 290 -25.94 -9.08 -39.75
CA VAL A 290 -25.06 -10.24 -39.96
C VAL A 290 -25.65 -11.20 -40.99
N GLU A 291 -26.95 -11.50 -40.92
CA GLU A 291 -27.62 -12.35 -41.92
C GLU A 291 -27.59 -11.76 -43.33
N VAL A 292 -27.58 -10.43 -43.46
CA VAL A 292 -27.44 -9.76 -44.77
C VAL A 292 -26.01 -9.87 -45.28
N PHE A 293 -25.01 -9.81 -44.40
CA PHE A 293 -23.61 -9.97 -44.77
C PHE A 293 -23.26 -11.40 -45.19
N GLU A 294 -23.82 -12.42 -44.55
CA GLU A 294 -23.60 -13.83 -44.91
C GLU A 294 -24.27 -14.24 -46.25
N ARG A 295 -25.25 -13.46 -46.73
CA ARG A 295 -25.91 -13.67 -48.03
C ARG A 295 -25.23 -12.95 -49.20
N LEU A 296 -24.25 -12.09 -48.94
CA LEU A 296 -23.42 -11.52 -50.01
C LEU A 296 -22.36 -12.56 -50.38
N GLU A 297 -22.62 -13.32 -51.43
CA GLU A 297 -21.64 -14.26 -52.00
C GLU A 297 -20.31 -13.55 -52.29
N PRO A 298 -19.16 -14.22 -52.09
CA PRO A 298 -17.87 -13.63 -52.39
C PRO A 298 -17.82 -13.24 -53.86
N ILE A 299 -17.54 -11.96 -54.10
CA ILE A 299 -17.28 -11.44 -55.45
C ILE A 299 -15.98 -12.12 -55.91
N ASP A 300 -16.09 -13.07 -56.83
CA ASP A 300 -14.94 -13.68 -57.48
C ASP A 300 -14.24 -12.60 -58.32
N TYR A 301 -13.07 -12.16 -57.85
CA TYR A 301 -12.17 -11.29 -58.59
C TYR A 301 -11.29 -12.17 -59.49
N THR A 302 -11.83 -12.54 -60.65
CA THR A 302 -11.04 -13.06 -61.78
C THR A 302 -10.81 -11.98 -62.82
#